data_AF-A0A835EQX2-F1
#
_entry.id   AF-A0A835EQX2-F1
#
_cell.length_a   1.000
_cell.length_b   1.000
_cell.length_c   1.000
_cell.angle_alpha   90.00
_cell.angle_beta   90.00
_cell.angle_gamma   90.00
#
_symmetry.space_group_name_H-M   'P 1'
#
loop_
_entity.id
_entity.type
_entity.pdbx_description
1 polymer ?
#
loop_
_entity_poly.entity_id
_entity_poly.type
_entity_poly.pdbx_seq_one_letter_code
_entity_poly.pdbx_strand_id
1 'polypeptide(L)'
;MDDPGPSSPGPEPPPPAPPEEGDGWVLLPPSEVEGVEDPKVIHWEDLQQELARLWSLSAALQAARDRKTHLAARIESALEARRAFLRQDNELAEIRQRLQDHTDHLGDLKLCAKKSADDAEDRRERLCVNIRTLSVASKTLGAARNNLEEANKLLTGENGHGRLKNMEQKLRMRQQYMITQVAQIYPVRPLDEQSPGHKPIFTPSIIKISMSFSAWQFEWISSSNCFSGNAESILPNGYQKRPLAILGLQLSKPTAKKTGYFSDKTDFQKSSTVLGYAGHAVSLIASYLNVPLRYPLRFGGSRSYILDPAPSVEPSSIVSVATSIPPSTSMRILEFPLYFDAQETTKSAYAIFLLNKDIEQLLNYIGAESLGPRHVLANLRQLTAIIQSQQYISVD
;
A
#
# COMPACT_ATOMS: atom_id res chain seq x y z
N MET A 1 3.05 33.37 -39.01
CA MET A 1 2.83 34.74 -38.50
C MET A 1 4.17 35.32 -38.16
N ASP A 2 4.87 36.04 -39.01
CA ASP A 2 5.06 36.01 -40.46
C ASP A 2 6.42 36.69 -40.61
N ASP A 3 7.28 36.11 -41.44
CA ASP A 3 8.63 36.58 -41.70
C ASP A 3 8.61 37.35 -43.03
N PRO A 4 8.99 38.64 -43.10
CA PRO A 4 9.26 39.28 -44.38
C PRO A 4 10.77 39.36 -44.62
N GLY A 5 11.22 38.63 -45.63
CA GLY A 5 12.60 38.65 -46.11
C GLY A 5 13.05 40.01 -46.66
N PRO A 6 14.37 40.22 -46.84
CA PRO A 6 14.92 41.50 -47.23
C PRO A 6 14.73 41.78 -48.74
N SER A 7 14.17 42.95 -49.02
CA SER A 7 14.04 43.51 -50.37
C SER A 7 15.39 43.97 -50.92
N SER A 8 15.75 43.50 -52.11
CA SER A 8 16.90 43.99 -52.89
C SER A 8 16.64 45.40 -53.44
N PRO A 9 17.61 46.34 -53.41
CA PRO A 9 17.54 47.56 -54.20
C PRO A 9 17.98 47.28 -55.65
N GLY A 10 17.18 47.75 -56.62
CA GLY A 10 17.48 47.65 -58.06
C GLY A 10 18.68 48.51 -58.51
N PRO A 11 19.17 48.29 -59.74
CA PRO A 11 20.42 48.90 -60.21
C PRO A 11 20.28 50.40 -60.52
N GLU A 12 21.19 51.21 -59.98
CA GLU A 12 21.36 52.63 -60.34
C GLU A 12 21.79 52.79 -61.82
N PRO A 13 21.31 53.84 -62.52
CA PRO A 13 21.66 54.10 -63.91
C PRO A 13 23.10 54.65 -64.06
N PRO A 14 23.77 54.41 -65.20
CA PRO A 14 25.14 54.85 -65.42
C PRO A 14 25.26 56.38 -65.57
N PRO A 15 26.40 56.98 -65.17
CA PRO A 15 26.61 58.42 -65.26
C PRO A 15 26.77 58.91 -66.71
N PRO A 16 26.41 60.18 -67.01
CA PRO A 16 26.40 60.72 -68.36
C PRO A 16 27.81 60.92 -68.93
N ALA A 17 27.96 60.66 -70.23
CA ALA A 17 29.18 60.86 -71.00
C ALA A 17 29.64 62.34 -70.99
N PRO A 18 30.95 62.61 -71.01
CA PRO A 18 31.48 63.97 -71.03
C PRO A 18 31.16 64.68 -72.35
N PRO A 19 30.94 66.02 -72.34
CA PRO A 19 30.73 66.78 -73.56
C PRO A 19 32.02 66.81 -74.39
N GLU A 20 31.93 66.38 -75.65
CA GLU A 20 32.96 66.59 -76.66
C GLU A 20 33.12 68.10 -76.90
N GLU A 21 34.22 68.69 -76.43
CA GLU A 21 34.67 70.00 -76.87
C GLU A 21 35.07 69.87 -78.35
N GLY A 22 34.20 70.35 -79.23
CA GLY A 22 34.48 70.43 -80.66
C GLY A 22 35.61 71.42 -80.94
N ASP A 23 36.78 70.91 -81.30
CA ASP A 23 37.84 71.64 -81.99
C ASP A 23 37.39 71.95 -83.43
N GLY A 24 36.39 72.81 -83.56
CA GLY A 24 35.93 73.38 -84.82
C GLY A 24 36.64 74.69 -85.08
N TRP A 25 37.71 74.68 -85.88
CA TRP A 25 38.23 75.91 -86.47
C TRP A 25 37.17 76.49 -87.42
N VAL A 26 36.46 77.52 -86.96
CA VAL A 26 35.56 78.31 -87.81
C VAL A 26 36.42 79.18 -88.73
N LEU A 27 36.51 78.77 -90.00
CA LEU A 27 37.03 79.59 -91.09
C LEU A 27 36.07 80.76 -91.35
N LEU A 28 36.41 81.94 -90.85
CA LEU A 28 35.71 83.18 -91.17
C LEU A 28 36.26 83.78 -92.48
N PRO A 29 35.39 84.12 -93.46
CA PRO A 29 35.79 84.70 -94.73
C PRO A 29 36.40 86.10 -94.55
N PRO A 30 37.25 86.58 -95.49
CA PRO A 30 38.16 87.71 -95.29
C PRO A 30 37.50 89.11 -95.17
N SER A 31 36.18 89.18 -94.98
CA SER A 31 35.38 90.38 -95.25
C SER A 31 34.70 90.99 -94.01
N GLU A 32 34.94 90.48 -92.81
CA GLU A 32 34.37 91.02 -91.55
C GLU A 32 35.44 91.37 -90.51
N VAL A 33 36.65 91.70 -90.98
CA VAL A 33 37.66 92.44 -90.20
C VAL A 33 37.43 93.93 -90.44
N GLU A 34 36.64 94.57 -89.57
CA GLU A 34 36.45 96.03 -89.59
C GLU A 34 37.77 96.75 -89.28
N GLY A 35 38.24 97.56 -90.23
CA GLY A 35 39.46 98.38 -90.14
C GLY A 35 40.38 98.37 -91.37
N VAL A 36 39.96 97.77 -92.49
CA VAL A 36 40.67 97.73 -93.79
C VAL A 36 39.99 98.72 -94.75
N GLU A 37 40.58 99.90 -94.99
CA GLU A 37 40.39 100.76 -96.20
C GLU A 37 41.32 101.98 -96.20
N ASP A 38 41.88 102.35 -95.05
CA ASP A 38 43.19 103.01 -94.98
C ASP A 38 44.14 101.98 -94.35
N PRO A 39 45.28 101.59 -94.96
CA PRO A 39 46.32 101.01 -94.15
C PRO A 39 46.64 102.11 -93.14
N LYS A 40 46.33 101.92 -91.85
CA LYS A 40 47.19 102.54 -90.86
C LYS A 40 48.57 102.07 -91.29
N VAL A 41 49.35 102.96 -91.92
CA VAL A 41 50.78 102.82 -92.07
C VAL A 41 51.22 102.95 -90.62
N ILE A 42 51.09 101.83 -89.92
CA ILE A 42 51.53 101.71 -88.55
C ILE A 42 53.03 101.90 -88.72
N HIS A 43 53.52 103.06 -88.33
CA HIS A 43 54.94 103.28 -88.19
C HIS A 43 55.45 102.06 -87.43
N TRP A 44 56.53 101.43 -87.89
CA TRP A 44 57.01 100.17 -87.33
C TRP A 44 57.04 100.16 -85.78
N GLU A 45 57.26 101.34 -85.18
CA GLU A 45 57.15 101.66 -83.76
C GLU A 45 55.75 101.45 -83.13
N ASP A 46 54.66 101.88 -83.78
CA ASP A 46 53.27 101.71 -83.30
C ASP A 46 52.82 100.23 -83.35
N LEU A 47 53.32 99.45 -84.32
CA LEU A 47 53.01 98.02 -84.44
C LEU A 47 53.78 97.26 -83.37
N GLN A 48 55.04 97.64 -83.14
CA GLN A 48 55.84 97.15 -82.03
C GLN A 48 55.19 97.47 -80.68
N GLN A 49 54.58 98.65 -80.53
CA GLN A 49 53.89 99.04 -79.31
C GLN A 49 52.61 98.22 -79.07
N GLU A 50 51.78 98.00 -80.08
CA GLU A 50 50.57 97.17 -79.96
C GLU A 50 50.89 95.67 -79.84
N LEU A 51 51.95 95.19 -80.49
CA LEU A 51 52.47 93.84 -80.24
C LEU A 51 53.01 93.73 -78.82
N ALA A 52 53.79 94.69 -78.32
CA ALA A 52 54.23 94.70 -76.93
C ALA A 52 53.06 94.76 -75.94
N ARG A 53 51.99 95.51 -76.27
CA ARG A 53 50.75 95.57 -75.48
C ARG A 53 50.00 94.24 -75.49
N LEU A 54 49.82 93.61 -76.64
CA LEU A 54 49.19 92.29 -76.76
C LEU A 54 50.04 91.20 -76.07
N TRP A 55 51.36 91.28 -76.15
CA TRP A 55 52.28 90.42 -75.39
C TRP A 55 52.17 90.65 -73.88
N SER A 56 52.00 91.89 -73.42
CA SER A 56 51.78 92.19 -72.01
C SER A 56 50.41 91.72 -71.51
N LEU A 57 49.36 91.84 -72.33
CA LEU A 57 48.00 91.39 -72.02
C LEU A 57 47.89 89.86 -72.06
N SER A 58 48.53 89.21 -73.03
CA SER A 58 48.59 87.75 -73.09
C SER A 58 49.43 87.19 -71.94
N ALA A 59 50.52 87.85 -71.56
CA ALA A 59 51.29 87.52 -70.35
C ALA A 59 50.48 87.77 -69.06
N ALA A 60 49.69 88.84 -68.97
CA ALA A 60 48.81 89.10 -67.84
C ALA A 60 47.64 88.12 -67.76
N LEU A 61 47.06 87.72 -68.90
CA LEU A 61 46.05 86.67 -68.99
C LEU A 61 46.62 85.32 -68.60
N GLN A 62 47.85 85.01 -69.03
CA GLN A 62 48.55 83.78 -68.62
C GLN A 62 48.83 83.79 -67.12
N ALA A 63 49.35 84.89 -66.57
CA ALA A 63 49.52 85.06 -65.13
C ALA A 63 48.19 84.97 -64.35
N ALA A 64 47.09 85.46 -64.92
CA ALA A 64 45.75 85.30 -64.33
C ALA A 64 45.25 83.85 -64.40
N ARG A 65 45.52 83.13 -65.49
CA ARG A 65 45.24 81.69 -65.61
C ARG A 65 46.06 80.87 -64.63
N ASP A 66 47.34 81.17 -64.48
CA ASP A 66 48.24 80.51 -63.53
C ASP A 66 47.81 80.80 -62.08
N ARG A 67 47.32 82.01 -61.80
CA ARG A 67 46.70 82.32 -60.49
C ARG A 67 45.39 81.56 -60.28
N LYS A 68 44.54 81.43 -61.31
CA LYS A 68 43.30 80.64 -61.24
C LYS A 68 43.60 79.16 -60.95
N THR A 69 44.57 78.56 -61.64
CA THR A 69 44.96 77.16 -61.41
C THR A 69 45.60 76.98 -60.04
N HIS A 70 46.44 77.91 -59.59
CA HIS A 70 47.00 77.91 -58.24
C HIS A 70 45.92 78.00 -57.16
N LEU A 71 44.93 78.88 -57.31
CA LEU A 71 43.81 78.99 -56.39
C LEU A 71 42.92 77.74 -56.42
N ALA A 72 42.64 77.18 -57.60
CA ALA A 72 41.89 75.94 -57.73
C ALA A 72 42.61 74.77 -57.01
N ALA A 73 43.93 74.64 -57.19
CA ALA A 73 44.73 73.63 -56.49
C ALA A 73 44.74 73.86 -54.96
N ARG A 74 44.82 75.11 -54.50
CA ARG A 74 44.72 75.44 -53.07
C ARG A 74 43.35 75.11 -52.49
N ILE A 75 42.27 75.38 -53.23
CA ILE A 75 40.91 75.03 -52.80
C ILE A 75 40.74 73.51 -52.75
N GLU A 76 41.19 72.78 -53.76
CA GLU A 76 41.08 71.32 -53.76
C GLU A 76 41.88 70.70 -52.61
N SER A 77 43.11 71.16 -52.36
CA SER A 77 43.90 70.73 -51.20
C SER A 77 43.19 71.02 -49.86
N ALA A 78 42.56 72.19 -49.72
CA ALA A 78 41.79 72.53 -48.53
C ALA A 78 40.52 71.68 -48.39
N LEU A 79 39.84 71.35 -49.49
CA LEU A 79 38.69 70.46 -49.51
C LEU A 79 39.08 69.02 -49.17
N GLU A 80 40.18 68.51 -49.70
CA GLU A 80 40.74 67.20 -49.36
C GLU A 80 41.07 67.11 -47.87
N ALA A 81 41.76 68.11 -47.32
CA ALA A 81 42.03 68.19 -45.89
C ALA A 81 40.73 68.21 -45.06
N ARG A 82 39.70 68.94 -45.53
CA ARG A 82 38.39 68.96 -44.87
C ARG A 82 37.66 67.62 -44.97
N ARG A 83 37.72 66.92 -46.10
CA ARG A 83 37.14 65.58 -46.29
C ARG A 83 37.82 64.57 -45.36
N ALA A 84 39.15 64.61 -45.25
CA ALA A 84 39.90 63.75 -44.33
C ALA A 84 39.51 64.00 -42.86
N PHE A 85 39.39 65.27 -42.46
CA PHE A 85 38.92 65.64 -41.13
C PHE A 85 37.50 65.12 -40.85
N LEU A 86 36.57 65.28 -41.80
CA LEU A 86 35.20 64.77 -41.64
C LEU A 86 35.13 63.24 -41.54
N ARG A 87 35.98 62.51 -42.28
CA ARG A 87 36.08 61.04 -42.15
C ARG A 87 36.50 60.65 -40.73
N GLN A 88 37.54 61.31 -40.20
CA GLN A 88 38.00 61.05 -38.84
C GLN A 88 36.92 61.38 -37.79
N ASP A 89 36.19 62.48 -37.96
CA ASP A 89 35.13 62.84 -37.02
C ASP A 89 33.95 61.84 -37.06
N ASN A 90 33.60 61.34 -38.26
CA ASN A 90 32.60 60.28 -38.41
C ASN A 90 33.05 58.97 -37.75
N GLU A 91 34.30 58.55 -37.94
CA GLU A 91 34.85 57.36 -37.28
C GLU A 91 34.82 57.51 -35.75
N LEU A 92 35.17 58.68 -35.23
CA LEU A 92 35.08 58.98 -33.81
C LEU A 92 33.63 58.97 -33.32
N ALA A 93 32.68 59.47 -34.10
CA ALA A 93 31.26 59.41 -33.78
C ALA A 93 30.74 57.96 -33.69
N GLU A 94 31.12 57.09 -34.64
CA GLU A 94 30.78 55.66 -34.60
C GLU A 94 31.40 54.93 -33.39
N ILE A 95 32.65 55.26 -33.04
CA ILE A 95 33.31 54.69 -31.85
C ILE A 95 32.57 55.15 -30.58
N ARG A 96 32.19 56.43 -30.50
CA ARG A 96 31.41 56.95 -29.36
C ARG A 96 30.05 56.27 -29.24
N GLN A 97 29.35 56.06 -30.35
CA GLN A 97 28.07 55.36 -30.37
C GLN A 97 28.23 53.91 -29.88
N ARG A 98 29.20 53.15 -30.42
CA ARG A 98 29.47 51.78 -29.97
C ARG A 98 29.82 51.72 -28.48
N LEU A 99 30.57 52.69 -27.98
CA LEU A 99 30.90 52.77 -26.56
C LEU A 99 29.67 53.07 -25.71
N GLN A 100 28.76 53.92 -26.18
CA GLN A 100 27.48 54.18 -25.53
C GLN A 100 26.61 52.93 -25.49
N ASP A 101 26.42 52.23 -26.62
CA ASP A 101 25.65 50.99 -26.71
C ASP A 101 26.20 49.92 -25.76
N HIS A 102 27.53 49.79 -25.69
CA HIS A 102 28.19 48.85 -24.77
C HIS A 102 28.02 49.27 -23.30
N THR A 103 27.99 50.57 -23.02
CA THR A 103 27.75 51.10 -21.67
C THR A 103 26.31 50.84 -21.22
N ASP A 104 25.34 51.04 -22.11
CA ASP A 104 23.92 50.77 -21.85
C ASP A 104 23.69 49.26 -21.66
N HIS A 105 24.30 48.43 -22.51
CA HIS A 105 24.26 46.97 -22.36
C HIS A 105 24.87 46.48 -21.04
N LEU A 106 25.99 47.05 -20.61
CA LEU A 106 26.57 46.77 -19.29
C LEU A 106 25.65 47.22 -18.15
N GLY A 107 24.91 48.33 -18.33
CA GLY A 107 23.86 48.77 -17.41
C GLY A 107 22.74 47.74 -17.28
N ASP A 108 22.22 47.26 -18.39
CA ASP A 108 21.17 46.23 -18.44
C ASP A 108 21.63 44.90 -17.82
N LEU A 109 22.84 44.45 -18.16
CA LEU A 109 23.44 43.25 -17.56
C LEU A 109 23.61 43.39 -16.05
N LYS A 110 24.06 44.56 -15.57
CA LYS A 110 24.19 44.84 -14.13
C LYS A 110 22.84 44.81 -13.42
N LEU A 111 21.80 45.35 -14.05
CA LEU A 111 20.44 45.31 -13.51
C LEU A 111 19.89 43.89 -13.47
N CYS A 112 20.09 43.09 -14.53
CA CYS A 112 19.72 41.68 -14.57
C CYS A 112 20.46 40.85 -13.51
N ALA A 113 21.77 41.08 -13.35
CA ALA A 113 22.58 40.42 -12.33
C ALA A 113 22.09 40.77 -10.92
N LYS A 114 21.78 42.04 -10.65
CA LYS A 114 21.22 42.45 -9.36
C LYS A 114 19.86 41.80 -9.09
N LYS A 115 18.94 41.83 -10.05
CA LYS A 115 17.62 41.20 -9.89
C LYS A 115 17.72 39.70 -9.60
N SER A 116 18.58 38.99 -10.31
CA SER A 116 18.80 37.55 -10.06
C SER A 116 19.49 37.26 -8.72
N ALA A 117 20.35 38.16 -8.23
CA ALA A 117 20.92 38.10 -6.89
C ALA A 117 19.84 38.31 -5.81
N ASP A 118 18.98 39.32 -5.97
CA ASP A 118 17.85 39.60 -5.07
C ASP A 118 16.88 38.39 -5.05
N ASP A 119 16.54 37.83 -6.22
CA ASP A 119 15.70 36.61 -6.34
C ASP A 119 16.34 35.39 -5.63
N ALA A 120 17.67 35.27 -5.64
CA ALA A 120 18.38 34.20 -4.96
C ALA A 120 18.35 34.36 -3.43
N GLU A 121 18.46 35.60 -2.94
CA GLU A 121 18.33 35.93 -1.52
C GLU A 121 16.91 35.63 -1.02
N ASP A 122 15.89 36.06 -1.77
CA ASP A 122 14.47 35.74 -1.54
C ASP A 122 14.21 34.24 -1.38
N ARG A 123 14.79 33.43 -2.28
CA ARG A 123 14.67 31.96 -2.21
C ARG A 123 15.37 31.40 -0.99
N ARG A 124 16.55 31.93 -0.64
CA ARG A 124 17.30 31.52 0.55
C ARG A 124 16.50 31.79 1.82
N GLU A 125 15.87 32.95 1.94
CA GLU A 125 15.03 33.28 3.10
C GLU A 125 13.83 32.34 3.23
N ARG A 126 13.14 32.05 2.11
CA ARG A 126 12.03 31.07 2.09
C ARG A 126 12.50 29.68 2.53
N LEU A 127 13.65 29.23 2.05
CA LEU A 127 14.24 27.95 2.47
C LEU A 127 14.57 27.95 3.96
N CYS A 128 15.10 29.04 4.50
CA CYS A 128 15.35 29.16 5.95
C CYS A 128 14.07 29.03 6.77
N VAL A 129 12.96 29.63 6.33
CA VAL A 129 11.65 29.47 6.99
C VAL A 129 11.21 28.00 6.93
N ASN A 130 11.29 27.36 5.76
CA ASN A 130 10.92 25.95 5.59
C ASN A 130 11.75 24.99 6.45
N ILE A 131 13.06 25.25 6.61
CA ILE A 131 13.93 24.46 7.48
C ILE A 131 13.49 24.59 8.95
N ARG A 132 13.15 25.81 9.40
CA ARG A 132 12.65 26.03 10.77
C ARG A 132 11.32 25.32 11.02
N THR A 133 10.37 25.42 10.09
CA THR A 133 9.06 24.75 10.22
C THR A 133 9.21 23.23 10.23
N LEU A 134 10.05 22.67 9.35
CA LEU A 134 10.36 21.24 9.31
C LEU A 134 11.04 20.76 10.59
N SER A 135 11.94 21.56 11.18
CA SER A 135 12.57 21.22 12.46
C SER A 135 11.55 21.14 13.60
N VAL A 136 10.60 22.08 13.67
CA VAL A 136 9.50 22.04 14.64
C VAL A 136 8.62 20.81 14.42
N ALA A 137 8.23 20.54 13.17
CA ALA A 137 7.44 19.35 12.82
C ALA A 137 8.15 18.05 13.22
N SER A 138 9.46 17.94 12.98
CA SER A 138 10.27 16.79 13.38
C SER A 138 10.29 16.60 14.91
N LYS A 139 10.44 17.68 15.68
CA LYS A 139 10.37 17.63 17.15
C LYS A 139 8.99 17.18 17.63
N THR A 140 7.91 17.69 17.04
CA THR A 140 6.54 17.29 17.39
C THR A 140 6.27 15.83 17.04
N LEU A 141 6.80 15.35 15.92
CA LEU A 141 6.69 13.95 15.51
C LEU A 141 7.47 13.03 16.47
N GLY A 142 8.67 13.45 16.88
CA GLY A 142 9.46 12.74 17.90
C GLY A 142 8.72 12.64 19.23
N ALA A 143 8.10 13.72 19.70
CA ALA A 143 7.28 13.72 20.90
C ALA A 143 6.06 12.80 20.78
N ALA A 144 5.34 12.87 19.65
CA ALA A 144 4.21 11.98 19.38
C ALA A 144 4.60 10.50 19.35
N ARG A 145 5.77 10.18 18.77
CA ARG A 145 6.31 8.81 18.75
C ARG A 145 6.63 8.31 20.16
N ASN A 146 7.27 9.14 20.99
CA ASN A 146 7.58 8.78 22.37
C ASN A 146 6.30 8.53 23.18
N ASN A 147 5.30 9.41 23.05
CA ASN A 147 4.00 9.24 23.71
C ASN A 147 3.31 7.94 23.30
N LEU A 148 3.38 7.55 22.02
CA LEU A 148 2.84 6.29 21.54
C LEU A 148 3.60 5.10 22.15
N GLU A 149 4.94 5.17 22.21
CA GLU A 149 5.75 4.12 22.81
C GLU A 149 5.43 3.95 24.31
N GLU A 150 5.26 5.04 25.04
CA GLU A 150 4.81 5.03 26.44
C GLU A 150 3.41 4.41 26.59
N ALA A 151 2.46 4.81 25.74
CA ALA A 151 1.12 4.21 25.75
C ALA A 151 1.18 2.69 25.48
N ASN A 152 1.98 2.25 24.52
CA ASN A 152 2.19 0.82 24.25
C ASN A 152 2.84 0.10 25.43
N LYS A 153 3.82 0.71 26.12
CA LYS A 153 4.41 0.15 27.36
C LYS A 153 3.37 0.01 28.47
N LEU A 154 2.49 1.01 28.64
CA LEU A 154 1.41 0.95 29.62
C LEU A 154 0.38 -0.14 29.27
N LEU A 155 0.05 -0.29 27.99
CA LEU A 155 -0.87 -1.33 27.52
C LEU A 155 -0.30 -2.74 27.62
N THR A 156 0.99 -2.93 27.31
CA THR A 156 1.64 -4.25 27.37
C THR A 156 2.10 -4.62 28.78
N GLY A 157 2.26 -3.64 29.66
CA GLY A 157 2.69 -3.84 31.03
C GLY A 157 1.70 -4.60 31.90
N GLU A 158 2.12 -4.84 33.14
CA GLU A 158 1.38 -5.61 34.14
C GLU A 158 -0.03 -5.04 34.42
N ASN A 159 -0.19 -3.71 34.33
CA ASN A 159 -1.47 -3.05 34.58
C ASN A 159 -2.43 -3.02 33.37
N GLY A 160 -1.95 -3.36 32.16
CA GLY A 160 -2.73 -3.41 30.93
C GLY A 160 -3.12 -4.85 30.55
N HIS A 161 -2.75 -5.26 29.34
CA HIS A 161 -2.91 -6.61 28.82
C HIS A 161 -2.21 -7.69 29.66
N GLY A 162 -1.13 -7.34 30.38
CA GLY A 162 -0.48 -8.29 31.30
C GLY A 162 -1.42 -8.83 32.37
N ARG A 163 -2.24 -7.96 33.00
CA ARG A 163 -3.26 -8.37 33.98
C ARG A 163 -4.33 -9.26 33.36
N LEU A 164 -4.76 -8.93 32.14
CA LEU A 164 -5.75 -9.74 31.42
C LEU A 164 -5.19 -11.13 31.11
N LYS A 165 -3.96 -11.22 30.57
CA LYS A 165 -3.27 -12.50 30.33
C LYS A 165 -3.13 -13.31 31.62
N ASN A 166 -2.77 -12.68 32.73
CA ASN A 166 -2.69 -13.35 34.05
C ASN A 166 -4.06 -13.87 34.52
N MET A 167 -5.13 -13.09 34.33
CA MET A 167 -6.49 -13.50 34.69
C MET A 167 -6.99 -14.63 33.78
N GLU A 168 -6.73 -14.56 32.49
CA GLU A 168 -7.02 -15.62 31.53
C GLU A 168 -6.30 -16.92 31.94
N GLN A 169 -5.01 -16.84 32.26
CA GLN A 169 -4.24 -17.99 32.74
C GLN A 169 -4.86 -18.59 34.01
N LYS A 170 -5.23 -17.76 35.00
CA LYS A 170 -5.92 -18.21 36.22
C LYS A 170 -7.27 -18.88 35.91
N LEU A 171 -8.03 -18.33 34.96
CA LEU A 171 -9.29 -18.92 34.50
C LEU A 171 -9.05 -20.28 33.83
N ARG A 172 -8.08 -20.38 32.92
CA ARG A 172 -7.69 -21.64 32.26
C ARG A 172 -7.26 -22.70 33.26
N MET A 173 -6.44 -22.33 34.25
CA MET A 173 -6.03 -23.20 35.35
C MET A 173 -7.24 -23.72 36.14
N ARG A 174 -8.20 -22.84 36.45
CA ARG A 174 -9.44 -23.24 37.14
C ARG A 174 -10.30 -24.16 36.28
N GLN A 175 -10.47 -23.85 34.99
CA GLN A 175 -11.20 -24.69 34.04
C GLN A 175 -10.58 -26.08 33.94
N GLN A 176 -9.26 -26.15 33.77
CA GLN A 176 -8.51 -27.40 33.75
C GLN A 176 -8.73 -28.20 35.03
N TYR A 177 -8.63 -27.57 36.21
CA TYR A 177 -8.85 -28.23 37.49
C TYR A 177 -10.27 -28.81 37.61
N MET A 178 -11.30 -28.04 37.26
CA MET A 178 -12.69 -28.50 37.33
C MET A 178 -12.97 -29.63 36.33
N ILE A 179 -12.44 -29.53 35.11
CA ILE A 179 -12.63 -30.56 34.07
C ILE A 179 -11.82 -31.83 34.39
N THR A 180 -10.68 -31.69 35.07
CA THR A 180 -9.93 -32.83 35.62
C THR A 180 -10.77 -33.60 36.65
N GLN A 181 -11.52 -32.92 37.51
CA GLN A 181 -12.46 -33.57 38.42
C GLN A 181 -13.58 -34.29 37.67
N VAL A 182 -14.13 -33.68 36.61
CA VAL A 182 -15.16 -34.35 35.78
C VAL A 182 -14.60 -35.63 35.15
N ALA A 183 -13.37 -35.59 34.64
CA ALA A 183 -12.70 -36.76 34.09
C ALA A 183 -12.40 -37.85 35.14
N GLN A 184 -12.25 -37.48 36.42
CA GLN A 184 -12.15 -38.43 37.52
C GLN A 184 -13.51 -39.08 37.87
N ILE A 185 -14.60 -38.31 37.80
CA ILE A 185 -15.97 -38.80 38.05
C ILE A 185 -16.42 -39.72 36.90
N TYR A 186 -16.11 -39.35 35.65
CA TYR A 186 -16.46 -40.10 34.44
C TYR A 186 -15.22 -40.51 33.64
N PRO A 187 -14.41 -41.45 34.15
CA PRO A 187 -13.17 -41.84 33.50
C PRO A 187 -13.47 -42.64 32.22
N VAL A 188 -13.03 -42.12 31.07
CA VAL A 188 -13.09 -42.83 29.79
C VAL A 188 -11.81 -43.64 29.61
N ARG A 189 -11.85 -44.94 29.89
CA ARG A 189 -10.69 -45.84 29.82
C ARG A 189 -10.91 -46.95 28.79
N PRO A 190 -9.85 -47.49 28.16
CA PRO A 190 -9.93 -48.77 27.48
C PRO A 190 -10.46 -49.84 28.45
N LEU A 191 -11.35 -50.72 28.01
CA LEU A 191 -11.75 -51.86 28.82
C LEU A 191 -10.58 -52.86 28.87
N ASP A 192 -10.00 -53.06 30.05
CA ASP A 192 -9.16 -54.22 30.32
C ASP A 192 -10.07 -55.39 30.73
N GLU A 193 -9.93 -56.53 30.04
CA GLU A 193 -10.60 -57.77 30.44
C GLU A 193 -10.13 -58.15 31.86
N GLN A 194 -11.07 -58.17 32.79
CA GLN A 194 -10.79 -58.50 34.18
C GLN A 194 -10.36 -59.97 34.27
N SER A 195 -9.14 -60.20 34.79
CA SER A 195 -8.76 -61.46 35.45
C SER A 195 -9.89 -61.91 36.39
N PRO A 196 -10.22 -63.22 36.47
CA PRO A 196 -11.51 -63.66 36.96
C PRO A 196 -11.65 -63.48 38.48
N GLY A 197 -12.73 -62.80 38.88
CA GLY A 197 -13.38 -62.95 40.17
C GLY A 197 -12.95 -62.00 41.28
N HIS A 198 -13.70 -60.92 41.49
CA HIS A 198 -14.27 -60.58 42.80
C HIS A 198 -15.33 -59.47 42.67
N LYS A 199 -16.39 -59.59 43.47
CA LYS A 199 -17.61 -58.78 43.47
C LYS A 199 -17.32 -57.29 43.76
N PRO A 200 -18.10 -56.33 43.22
CA PRO A 200 -17.93 -54.93 43.56
C PRO A 200 -18.53 -54.67 44.95
N ILE A 201 -17.67 -54.61 45.96
CA ILE A 201 -18.02 -54.07 47.27
C ILE A 201 -17.85 -52.55 47.17
N PHE A 202 -18.97 -51.83 47.22
CA PHE A 202 -18.97 -50.40 47.53
C PHE A 202 -18.53 -50.22 48.99
N THR A 203 -17.33 -49.70 49.21
CA THR A 203 -16.97 -49.04 50.47
C THR A 203 -16.50 -47.62 50.18
N PRO A 204 -16.95 -46.62 50.95
CA PRO A 204 -16.49 -45.25 50.80
C PRO A 204 -15.20 -45.10 51.59
N SER A 205 -14.07 -45.40 50.95
CA SER A 205 -12.77 -45.01 51.49
C SER A 205 -11.99 -44.28 50.40
N ILE A 206 -11.72 -43.01 50.67
CA ILE A 206 -10.75 -42.16 49.98
C ILE A 206 -9.39 -42.84 50.10
N ILE A 207 -9.13 -43.83 49.25
CA ILE A 207 -7.82 -44.43 49.10
C ILE A 207 -7.04 -43.52 48.18
N LYS A 208 -5.97 -42.95 48.74
CA LYS A 208 -4.82 -42.37 48.04
C LYS A 208 -4.60 -43.04 46.67
N ILE A 209 -5.09 -42.42 45.61
CA ILE A 209 -4.57 -42.63 44.25
C ILE A 209 -3.30 -41.78 44.18
N SER A 210 -2.29 -42.22 44.91
CA SER A 210 -0.94 -41.67 44.84
C SER A 210 -0.19 -42.43 43.76
N MET A 211 0.24 -41.70 42.73
CA MET A 211 1.40 -42.03 41.89
C MET A 211 1.29 -43.26 40.99
N SER A 212 0.42 -43.19 39.97
CA SER A 212 0.71 -43.73 38.61
C SER A 212 -0.37 -43.31 37.60
N PHE A 213 -0.67 -42.01 37.52
CA PHE A 213 -1.52 -41.45 36.45
C PHE A 213 -0.69 -40.85 35.32
N SER A 214 0.54 -40.39 35.64
CA SER A 214 1.47 -39.76 34.71
C SER A 214 2.09 -40.71 33.69
N ALA A 215 2.27 -41.98 34.01
CA ALA A 215 2.93 -42.94 33.10
C ALA A 215 2.08 -43.28 31.86
N TRP A 216 0.77 -43.53 32.03
CA TRP A 216 -0.14 -43.85 30.93
C TRP A 216 -0.60 -42.62 30.14
N GLN A 217 -0.59 -41.42 30.76
CA GLN A 217 -0.97 -40.18 30.10
C GLN A 217 0.12 -39.64 29.17
N PHE A 218 1.41 -39.80 29.54
CA PHE A 218 2.54 -39.39 28.70
C PHE A 218 2.70 -40.26 27.44
N GLU A 219 2.47 -41.57 27.54
CA GLU A 219 2.69 -42.51 26.42
C GLU A 219 1.75 -42.26 25.24
N TRP A 220 0.53 -41.76 25.46
CA TRP A 220 -0.44 -41.47 24.38
C TRP A 220 -0.34 -40.04 23.82
N ILE A 221 -0.01 -39.04 24.64
CA ILE A 221 0.16 -37.64 24.18
C ILE A 221 1.37 -37.56 23.22
N SER A 222 2.44 -38.31 23.48
CA SER A 222 3.60 -38.40 22.57
C SER A 222 3.27 -39.03 21.21
N SER A 223 2.22 -39.85 21.09
CA SER A 223 1.80 -40.45 19.81
C SER A 223 0.78 -39.62 19.03
N SER A 224 0.24 -38.53 19.61
CA SER A 224 -0.86 -37.76 19.02
C SER A 224 -0.43 -36.45 18.36
N ASN A 225 0.88 -36.21 18.21
CA ASN A 225 1.40 -35.06 17.47
C ASN A 225 1.30 -35.31 15.95
N CYS A 226 0.07 -35.39 15.44
CA CYS A 226 -0.24 -35.42 14.01
C CYS A 226 -1.11 -34.21 13.69
N PHE A 227 -0.49 -33.02 13.73
CA PHE A 227 -1.00 -31.88 12.97
C PHE A 227 -0.73 -32.16 11.49
N SER A 228 -1.80 -32.20 10.70
CA SER A 228 -1.88 -31.94 9.25
C SER A 228 -0.73 -32.45 8.36
N GLY A 229 -1.00 -33.51 7.60
CA GLY A 229 -0.23 -33.87 6.42
C GLY A 229 -0.70 -35.17 5.77
N ASN A 230 -1.23 -35.08 4.56
CA ASN A 230 -1.49 -36.24 3.70
C ASN A 230 -0.21 -37.10 3.58
N ALA A 231 -0.24 -38.30 4.15
CA ALA A 231 0.70 -39.36 3.81
C ALA A 231 0.07 -40.72 4.16
N GLU A 232 -0.20 -41.51 3.13
CA GLU A 232 -0.31 -42.96 3.27
C GLU A 232 1.00 -43.48 3.87
N SER A 233 0.99 -43.90 5.12
CA SER A 233 2.12 -44.61 5.70
C SER A 233 1.62 -45.78 6.54
N ILE A 234 1.94 -46.96 6.02
CA ILE A 234 1.77 -48.30 6.56
C ILE A 234 2.29 -48.33 8.02
N LEU A 235 1.39 -48.52 8.98
CA LEU A 235 1.72 -48.81 10.38
C LEU A 235 1.77 -50.33 10.60
N PRO A 236 2.72 -50.86 11.41
CA PRO A 236 2.82 -52.29 11.65
C PRO A 236 1.65 -52.78 12.50
N ASN A 237 1.15 -53.94 12.07
CA ASN A 237 0.02 -54.69 12.60
C ASN A 237 0.20 -54.97 14.11
N GLY A 238 -0.70 -54.50 14.99
CA GLY A 238 -0.67 -54.92 16.40
C GLY A 238 -1.44 -54.13 17.46
N TYR A 239 -1.89 -52.89 17.22
CA TYR A 239 -2.72 -52.14 18.18
C TYR A 239 -4.16 -52.02 17.69
N GLN A 240 -4.92 -53.11 17.84
CA GLN A 240 -6.37 -53.04 17.64
C GLN A 240 -6.98 -52.05 18.66
N LYS A 241 -7.74 -51.10 18.13
CA LYS A 241 -8.47 -50.01 18.81
C LYS A 241 -9.35 -50.58 19.93
N ARG A 242 -8.84 -50.66 21.16
CA ARG A 242 -9.56 -51.21 22.32
C ARG A 242 -10.86 -50.43 22.57
N PRO A 243 -11.98 -51.11 22.91
CA PRO A 243 -13.25 -50.44 23.18
C PRO A 243 -13.14 -49.56 24.43
N LEU A 244 -13.64 -48.32 24.34
CA LEU A 244 -13.67 -47.38 25.46
C LEU A 244 -14.89 -47.63 26.34
N ALA A 245 -14.72 -47.45 27.65
CA ALA A 245 -15.74 -47.62 28.68
C ALA A 245 -15.72 -46.45 29.67
N ILE A 246 -16.89 -46.13 30.25
CA ILE A 246 -17.02 -45.23 31.40
C ILE A 246 -17.39 -46.07 32.62
N LEU A 247 -16.59 -45.98 33.70
CA LEU A 247 -16.81 -46.76 34.94
C LEU A 247 -16.99 -48.28 34.68
N GLY A 248 -16.27 -48.83 33.70
CA GLY A 248 -16.34 -50.25 33.31
C GLY A 248 -17.53 -50.63 32.43
N LEU A 249 -18.39 -49.67 32.04
CA LEU A 249 -19.54 -49.90 31.15
C LEU A 249 -19.21 -49.50 29.70
N GLN A 250 -19.55 -50.35 28.74
CA GLN A 250 -19.33 -50.12 27.31
C GLN A 250 -20.58 -49.65 26.57
N LEU A 251 -20.36 -48.89 25.49
CA LEU A 251 -21.36 -48.61 24.47
C LEU A 251 -21.44 -49.81 23.52
N SER A 252 -22.47 -50.64 23.68
CA SER A 252 -22.75 -51.75 22.76
C SER A 252 -23.08 -51.22 21.37
N LYS A 253 -22.33 -51.69 20.36
CA LYS A 253 -22.74 -51.51 18.97
C LYS A 253 -23.89 -52.50 18.72
N PRO A 254 -25.07 -52.05 18.24
CA PRO A 254 -26.12 -52.99 17.86
C PRO A 254 -25.60 -53.86 16.71
N THR A 255 -25.19 -55.09 17.01
CA THR A 255 -24.81 -56.08 16.00
C THR A 255 -26.05 -56.88 15.65
N ALA A 256 -26.41 -56.90 14.36
CA ALA A 256 -27.65 -57.50 13.87
C ALA A 256 -27.73 -59.05 13.98
N LYS A 257 -26.86 -59.71 14.75
CA LYS A 257 -26.70 -61.19 14.75
C LYS A 257 -26.47 -61.82 16.14
N LYS A 258 -27.00 -61.26 17.23
CA LYS A 258 -27.06 -61.97 18.52
C LYS A 258 -28.51 -62.36 18.83
N THR A 259 -28.82 -63.65 18.76
CA THR A 259 -30.15 -64.25 19.01
C THR A 259 -30.41 -64.52 20.50
N GLY A 260 -29.88 -63.69 21.39
CA GLY A 260 -29.99 -63.86 22.84
C GLY A 260 -31.07 -62.98 23.44
N TYR A 261 -32.32 -63.46 23.46
CA TYR A 261 -33.53 -62.74 23.94
C TYR A 261 -33.41 -62.13 25.37
N PHE A 262 -32.43 -62.56 26.17
CA PHE A 262 -32.18 -62.09 27.54
C PHE A 262 -30.94 -61.18 27.70
N SER A 263 -29.92 -61.26 26.83
CA SER A 263 -28.68 -60.46 26.99
C SER A 263 -28.91 -59.00 26.59
N ASP A 264 -29.70 -58.80 25.53
CA ASP A 264 -29.84 -57.52 24.85
C ASP A 264 -30.43 -56.43 25.76
N LYS A 265 -31.42 -56.76 26.60
CA LYS A 265 -32.05 -55.78 27.52
C LYS A 265 -31.04 -55.21 28.52
N THR A 266 -30.17 -56.06 29.07
CA THR A 266 -29.16 -55.61 30.04
C THR A 266 -28.05 -54.81 29.37
N ASP A 267 -27.68 -55.16 28.13
CA ASP A 267 -26.63 -54.46 27.39
C ASP A 267 -27.12 -53.10 26.86
N PHE A 268 -28.39 -52.98 26.46
CA PHE A 268 -29.02 -51.71 26.14
C PHE A 268 -29.09 -50.78 27.36
N GLN A 269 -29.42 -51.31 28.55
CA GLN A 269 -29.44 -50.53 29.79
C GLN A 269 -28.04 -50.04 30.18
N LYS A 270 -26.99 -50.87 30.02
CA LYS A 270 -25.59 -50.45 30.22
C LYS A 270 -25.21 -49.32 29.27
N SER A 271 -25.49 -49.46 27.98
CA SER A 271 -25.20 -48.42 26.99
C SER A 271 -25.95 -47.11 27.27
N SER A 272 -27.21 -47.21 27.72
CA SER A 272 -28.03 -46.06 28.10
C SER A 272 -27.46 -45.34 29.32
N THR A 273 -26.94 -46.09 30.30
CA THR A 273 -26.22 -45.54 31.45
C THR A 273 -24.94 -44.81 31.01
N VAL A 274 -24.16 -45.39 30.09
CA VAL A 274 -22.94 -44.78 29.54
C VAL A 274 -23.25 -43.47 28.81
N LEU A 275 -24.32 -43.44 28.01
CA LEU A 275 -24.76 -42.23 27.32
C LEU A 275 -25.24 -41.15 28.29
N GLY A 276 -25.93 -41.54 29.38
CA GLY A 276 -26.28 -40.63 30.47
C GLY A 276 -25.06 -40.02 31.15
N TYR A 277 -24.03 -40.83 31.44
CA TYR A 277 -22.75 -40.35 31.99
C TYR A 277 -22.01 -39.43 31.03
N ALA A 278 -21.95 -39.78 29.74
CA ALA A 278 -21.32 -38.94 28.72
C ALA A 278 -22.05 -37.60 28.59
N GLY A 279 -23.39 -37.60 28.54
CA GLY A 279 -24.20 -36.37 28.52
C GLY A 279 -23.94 -35.50 29.74
N HIS A 280 -23.89 -36.08 30.94
CA HIS A 280 -23.65 -35.32 32.15
C HIS A 280 -22.25 -34.70 32.18
N ALA A 281 -21.23 -35.47 31.77
CA ALA A 281 -19.86 -34.97 31.62
C ALA A 281 -19.80 -33.79 30.62
N VAL A 282 -20.46 -33.91 29.46
CA VAL A 282 -20.50 -32.86 28.43
C VAL A 282 -21.16 -31.58 28.95
N SER A 283 -22.29 -31.68 29.67
CA SER A 283 -22.93 -30.50 30.25
C SER A 283 -22.09 -29.82 31.35
N LEU A 284 -21.37 -30.59 32.17
CA LEU A 284 -20.45 -30.01 33.15
C LEU A 284 -19.25 -29.34 32.47
N ILE A 285 -18.67 -29.98 31.45
CA ILE A 285 -17.55 -29.39 30.71
C ILE A 285 -18.01 -28.11 30.01
N ALA A 286 -19.17 -28.11 29.36
CA ALA A 286 -19.73 -26.94 28.69
C ALA A 286 -19.98 -25.78 29.67
N SER A 287 -20.52 -26.06 30.86
CA SER A 287 -20.74 -25.02 31.88
C SER A 287 -19.43 -24.45 32.42
N TYR A 288 -18.41 -25.28 32.63
CA TYR A 288 -17.08 -24.82 33.06
C TYR A 288 -16.33 -24.03 31.99
N LEU A 289 -16.49 -24.39 30.72
CA LEU A 289 -15.94 -23.64 29.59
C LEU A 289 -16.77 -22.39 29.24
N ASN A 290 -17.94 -22.24 29.85
CA ASN A 290 -18.92 -21.20 29.55
C ASN A 290 -19.36 -21.22 28.07
N VAL A 291 -19.56 -22.41 27.52
CA VAL A 291 -20.01 -22.62 26.13
C VAL A 291 -21.47 -23.09 26.16
N PRO A 292 -22.42 -22.34 25.57
CA PRO A 292 -23.80 -22.78 25.47
C PRO A 292 -23.91 -23.95 24.49
N LEU A 293 -24.42 -25.10 24.95
CA LEU A 293 -24.65 -26.27 24.10
C LEU A 293 -25.76 -26.00 23.09
N ARG A 294 -25.57 -26.47 21.85
CA ARG A 294 -26.59 -26.38 20.79
C ARG A 294 -27.78 -27.29 21.07
N TYR A 295 -27.52 -28.45 21.67
CA TYR A 295 -28.55 -29.43 21.99
C TYR A 295 -28.63 -29.68 23.51
N PRO A 296 -29.36 -28.84 24.27
CA PRO A 296 -29.46 -28.98 25.72
C PRO A 296 -29.94 -30.38 26.15
N LEU A 297 -29.49 -30.82 27.33
CA LEU A 297 -29.76 -32.16 27.85
C LEU A 297 -30.80 -32.12 28.98
N ARG A 298 -31.78 -33.03 28.95
CA ARG A 298 -32.62 -33.37 30.10
C ARG A 298 -32.05 -34.60 30.79
N PHE A 299 -31.43 -34.37 31.94
CA PHE A 299 -30.78 -35.43 32.71
C PHE A 299 -31.78 -36.35 33.40
N GLY A 300 -31.68 -37.64 33.09
CA GLY A 300 -32.47 -38.72 33.69
C GLY A 300 -31.63 -39.97 33.97
N GLY A 301 -30.30 -39.83 34.09
CA GLY A 301 -29.38 -40.95 34.20
C GLY A 301 -29.45 -41.85 32.96
N SER A 302 -29.80 -43.13 33.14
CA SER A 302 -30.00 -44.07 32.04
C SER A 302 -31.21 -43.76 31.15
N ARG A 303 -32.08 -42.81 31.53
CA ARG A 303 -33.23 -42.34 30.74
C ARG A 303 -33.11 -40.85 30.40
N SER A 304 -31.91 -40.42 30.01
CA SER A 304 -31.67 -39.03 29.61
C SER A 304 -32.21 -38.75 28.21
N TYR A 305 -32.54 -37.49 27.92
CA TYR A 305 -33.01 -37.03 26.62
C TYR A 305 -32.15 -35.85 26.15
N ILE A 306 -32.00 -35.71 24.84
CA ILE A 306 -31.38 -34.56 24.19
C ILE A 306 -32.43 -33.76 23.45
N LEU A 307 -32.31 -32.44 23.51
CA LEU A 307 -33.29 -31.50 22.99
C LEU A 307 -32.78 -30.91 21.66
N ASP A 308 -33.59 -31.03 20.61
CA ASP A 308 -33.33 -30.38 19.32
C ASP A 308 -34.26 -29.18 19.13
N PRO A 309 -33.73 -27.95 19.19
CA PRO A 309 -34.47 -26.74 18.86
C PRO A 309 -34.54 -26.58 17.33
N ALA A 310 -35.28 -27.47 16.66
CA ALA A 310 -35.53 -27.34 15.22
C ALA A 310 -36.64 -26.30 14.97
N PRO A 311 -36.51 -25.42 13.94
CA PRO A 311 -37.62 -24.59 13.51
C PRO A 311 -38.75 -25.49 12.99
N SER A 312 -39.97 -25.26 13.46
CA SER A 312 -41.13 -26.07 13.11
C SER A 312 -41.43 -26.00 11.61
N VAL A 313 -41.04 -27.02 10.86
CA VAL A 313 -41.60 -27.28 9.53
C VAL A 313 -42.80 -28.20 9.76
N GLU A 314 -44.02 -27.67 9.66
CA GLU A 314 -45.22 -28.51 9.68
C GLU A 314 -45.15 -29.56 8.58
N PRO A 315 -45.45 -30.82 8.91
CA PRO A 315 -46.63 -31.38 8.29
C PRO A 315 -47.61 -31.81 9.37
N SER A 316 -48.82 -31.29 9.28
CA SER A 316 -49.99 -31.66 10.07
C SER A 316 -50.11 -33.18 10.25
N SER A 317 -50.16 -33.64 11.51
CA SER A 317 -50.84 -34.89 11.90
C SER A 317 -51.13 -34.89 13.39
N ILE A 318 -52.30 -34.31 13.68
CA ILE A 318 -53.38 -34.71 14.61
C ILE A 318 -53.00 -35.61 15.79
N VAL A 319 -53.51 -35.18 16.95
CA VAL A 319 -53.62 -35.84 18.28
C VAL A 319 -52.55 -35.39 19.27
N SER A 320 -52.82 -34.27 19.96
CA SER A 320 -52.65 -34.16 21.41
C SER A 320 -53.44 -32.96 21.93
N VAL A 321 -54.25 -33.22 22.95
CA VAL A 321 -55.27 -32.34 23.52
C VAL A 321 -54.63 -31.24 24.37
N ALA A 322 -55.05 -30.01 24.09
CA ALA A 322 -55.08 -28.79 24.91
C ALA A 322 -54.05 -28.59 26.06
N THR A 323 -53.21 -27.56 25.91
CA THR A 323 -53.04 -26.53 26.95
C THR A 323 -52.82 -25.19 26.27
N SER A 324 -53.66 -24.22 26.59
CA SER A 324 -53.78 -22.89 25.98
C SER A 324 -52.72 -21.91 26.49
N ILE A 325 -51.79 -21.48 25.62
CA ILE A 325 -50.91 -20.31 25.81
C ILE A 325 -50.71 -19.66 24.41
N PRO A 326 -50.75 -18.31 24.28
CA PRO A 326 -50.77 -17.61 22.98
C PRO A 326 -49.48 -17.78 22.15
N PRO A 327 -49.51 -17.49 20.82
CA PRO A 327 -48.45 -17.86 19.89
C PRO A 327 -47.31 -16.83 19.95
N SER A 328 -46.38 -16.99 20.87
CA SER A 328 -45.06 -16.34 20.78
C SER A 328 -44.09 -17.32 20.14
N THR A 329 -43.81 -17.19 18.84
CA THR A 329 -42.69 -17.82 18.08
C THR A 329 -42.08 -19.07 18.75
N SER A 330 -42.89 -20.09 19.07
CA SER A 330 -42.44 -21.15 19.95
C SER A 330 -41.67 -22.17 19.13
N MET A 331 -40.34 -22.13 19.18
CA MET A 331 -39.53 -23.26 18.73
C MET A 331 -40.04 -24.50 19.47
N ARG A 332 -40.62 -25.46 18.74
CA ARG A 332 -40.99 -26.74 19.33
C ARG A 332 -39.70 -27.49 19.59
N ILE A 333 -39.35 -27.63 20.87
CA ILE A 333 -38.19 -28.41 21.28
C ILE A 333 -38.57 -29.89 21.18
N LEU A 334 -37.91 -30.61 20.28
CA LEU A 334 -38.09 -32.05 20.12
C LEU A 334 -37.19 -32.80 21.10
N GLU A 335 -37.76 -33.77 21.82
CA GLU A 335 -37.00 -34.59 22.77
C GLU A 335 -36.64 -35.93 22.14
N PHE A 336 -35.35 -36.27 22.12
CA PHE A 336 -34.86 -37.54 21.61
C PHE A 336 -34.20 -38.37 22.72
N PRO A 337 -34.52 -39.67 22.84
CA PRO A 337 -34.01 -40.51 23.92
C PRO A 337 -32.53 -40.86 23.73
N LEU A 338 -31.69 -40.60 24.74
CA LEU A 338 -30.28 -41.06 24.81
C LEU A 338 -30.16 -42.48 25.37
N TYR A 339 -31.15 -43.32 25.10
CA TYR A 339 -31.20 -44.71 25.52
C TYR A 339 -31.77 -45.56 24.39
N PHE A 340 -31.40 -46.83 24.35
CA PHE A 340 -31.91 -47.74 23.34
C PHE A 340 -33.29 -48.25 23.76
N ASP A 341 -34.30 -47.97 22.95
CA ASP A 341 -35.61 -48.60 23.04
C ASP A 341 -35.80 -49.56 21.85
N ALA A 342 -36.39 -50.73 22.09
CA ALA A 342 -36.54 -51.78 21.08
C ALA A 342 -37.39 -51.33 19.88
N GLN A 343 -38.26 -50.33 20.09
CA GLN A 343 -39.17 -49.80 19.06
C GLN A 343 -38.60 -48.56 18.33
N GLU A 344 -37.68 -47.79 18.95
CA GLU A 344 -37.27 -46.46 18.47
C GLU A 344 -35.74 -46.32 18.30
N THR A 345 -35.12 -47.29 17.62
CA THR A 345 -33.66 -47.33 17.41
C THR A 345 -33.14 -46.16 16.55
N THR A 346 -33.95 -45.62 15.64
CA THR A 346 -33.57 -44.48 14.80
C THR A 346 -33.52 -43.16 15.58
N LYS A 347 -34.49 -42.93 16.48
CA LYS A 347 -34.53 -41.74 17.35
C LYS A 347 -33.35 -41.72 18.32
N SER A 348 -33.01 -42.87 18.90
CA SER A 348 -31.85 -42.98 19.79
C SER A 348 -30.51 -42.85 19.06
N ALA A 349 -30.39 -43.39 17.84
CA ALA A 349 -29.22 -43.15 17.00
C ALA A 349 -29.03 -41.67 16.65
N TYR A 350 -30.12 -40.96 16.37
CA TYR A 350 -30.10 -39.51 16.15
C TYR A 350 -29.71 -38.74 17.42
N ALA A 351 -30.26 -39.09 18.58
CA ALA A 351 -29.88 -38.50 19.85
C ALA A 351 -28.37 -38.60 20.13
N ILE A 352 -27.79 -39.78 19.89
CA ILE A 352 -26.34 -40.02 20.04
C ILE A 352 -25.52 -39.16 19.09
N PHE A 353 -26.00 -38.99 17.85
CA PHE A 353 -25.38 -38.10 16.87
C PHE A 353 -25.39 -36.63 17.35
N LEU A 354 -26.51 -36.15 17.88
CA LEU A 354 -26.62 -34.80 18.42
C LEU A 354 -25.70 -34.58 19.62
N LEU A 355 -25.60 -35.56 20.53
CA LEU A 355 -24.65 -35.52 21.65
C LEU A 355 -23.20 -35.42 21.14
N ASN A 356 -22.86 -36.15 20.08
CA ASN A 356 -21.54 -36.04 19.48
C ASN A 356 -21.31 -34.66 18.84
N LYS A 357 -22.35 -34.02 18.30
CA LYS A 357 -22.26 -32.67 17.74
C LYS A 357 -21.99 -31.61 18.81
N ASP A 358 -22.53 -31.78 20.01
CA ASP A 358 -22.15 -30.93 21.15
C ASP A 358 -20.69 -31.15 21.58
N ILE A 359 -20.19 -32.39 21.57
CA ILE A 359 -18.76 -32.66 21.84
C ILE A 359 -17.88 -32.04 20.76
N GLU A 360 -18.27 -32.15 19.50
CA GLU A 360 -17.58 -31.52 18.36
C GLU A 360 -17.57 -29.99 18.50
N GLN A 361 -18.66 -29.38 18.95
CA GLN A 361 -18.70 -27.95 19.27
C GLN A 361 -17.67 -27.58 20.35
N LEU A 362 -17.57 -28.37 21.43
CA LEU A 362 -16.61 -28.12 22.50
C LEU A 362 -15.15 -28.32 22.02
N LEU A 363 -14.90 -29.31 21.17
CA LEU A 363 -13.59 -29.51 20.53
C LEU A 363 -13.23 -28.32 19.63
N ASN A 364 -14.16 -27.86 18.80
CA ASN A 364 -13.95 -26.69 17.94
C ASN A 364 -13.70 -25.41 18.76
N TYR A 365 -14.37 -25.27 19.91
CA TYR A 365 -14.15 -24.13 20.83
C TYR A 365 -12.72 -24.07 21.37
N ILE A 366 -12.08 -25.23 21.58
CA ILE A 366 -10.67 -25.30 21.99
C ILE A 366 -9.69 -25.44 20.82
N GLY A 367 -10.17 -25.32 19.57
CA GLY A 367 -9.34 -25.39 18.35
C GLY A 367 -8.93 -26.79 17.90
N ALA A 368 -9.67 -27.83 18.28
CA ALA A 368 -9.39 -29.22 17.94
C ALA A 368 -10.46 -29.85 17.04
N GLU A 369 -10.06 -30.77 16.18
CA GLU A 369 -10.96 -31.53 15.31
C GLU A 369 -11.49 -32.79 15.99
N SER A 370 -12.75 -33.14 15.69
CA SER A 370 -13.36 -34.38 16.16
C SER A 370 -12.97 -35.59 15.32
N LEU A 371 -12.94 -36.77 15.92
CA LEU A 371 -12.69 -38.05 15.23
C LEU A 371 -13.91 -38.54 14.42
N GLY A 372 -14.95 -37.71 14.27
CA GLY A 372 -16.16 -37.99 13.51
C GLY A 372 -17.42 -38.28 14.35
N PRO A 373 -18.59 -38.42 13.70
CA PRO A 373 -19.91 -38.36 14.32
C PRO A 373 -20.31 -39.56 15.19
N ARG A 374 -19.61 -40.69 15.08
CA ARG A 374 -19.93 -41.96 15.79
C ARG A 374 -19.00 -42.25 16.96
N HIS A 375 -18.13 -41.30 17.32
CA HIS A 375 -17.02 -41.51 18.24
C HIS A 375 -17.19 -40.78 19.58
N VAL A 376 -18.41 -40.77 20.16
CA VAL A 376 -18.77 -40.04 21.39
C VAL A 376 -17.72 -40.17 22.49
N LEU A 377 -17.38 -41.40 22.91
CA LEU A 377 -16.41 -41.63 23.98
C LEU A 377 -14.98 -41.24 23.61
N ALA A 378 -14.58 -41.43 22.35
CA ALA A 378 -13.23 -41.08 21.91
C ALA A 378 -13.05 -39.56 21.81
N ASN A 379 -14.06 -38.86 21.29
CA ASN A 379 -14.10 -37.40 21.23
C ASN A 379 -14.15 -36.78 22.64
N LEU A 380 -14.91 -37.36 23.56
CA LEU A 380 -14.94 -36.92 24.96
C LEU A 380 -13.59 -37.12 25.64
N ARG A 381 -12.93 -38.27 25.43
CA ARG A 381 -11.58 -38.52 25.94
C ARG A 381 -10.58 -37.52 25.37
N GLN A 382 -10.61 -37.28 24.06
CA GLN A 382 -9.75 -36.29 23.38
C GLN A 382 -9.95 -34.89 23.96
N LEU A 383 -11.21 -34.46 24.10
CA LEU A 383 -11.57 -33.16 24.70
C LEU A 383 -10.95 -32.99 26.09
N THR A 384 -11.16 -33.97 26.97
CA THR A 384 -10.59 -33.92 28.33
C THR A 384 -9.07 -33.95 28.33
N ALA A 385 -8.43 -34.71 27.42
CA ALA A 385 -6.98 -34.82 27.33
C ALA A 385 -6.33 -33.50 26.87
N ILE A 386 -6.92 -32.81 25.89
CA ILE A 386 -6.41 -31.52 25.42
C ILE A 386 -6.50 -30.47 26.53
N ILE A 387 -7.63 -30.40 27.24
CA ILE A 387 -7.83 -29.44 28.33
C ILE A 387 -6.88 -29.71 29.51
N GLN A 388 -6.56 -30.99 29.77
CA GLN A 388 -5.59 -31.39 30.79
C GLN A 388 -4.13 -31.15 30.41
N SER A 389 -3.85 -30.85 29.14
CA SER A 389 -2.49 -30.58 28.68
C SER A 389 -1.98 -29.21 29.15
N GLN A 390 -0.66 -29.06 29.20
CA GLN A 390 -0.04 -27.76 29.53
C GLN A 390 -0.33 -26.69 28.46
N GLN A 391 -0.52 -27.12 27.20
CA GLN A 391 -0.79 -26.25 26.05
C GLN A 391 -2.10 -25.47 26.21
N TYR A 392 -3.07 -25.99 26.96
CA TYR A 392 -4.33 -25.31 27.22
C TYR A 392 -4.16 -24.05 28.12
N ILE A 393 -3.13 -24.03 28.96
CA ILE A 393 -2.85 -22.93 29.89
C ILE A 393 -2.00 -21.85 29.22
N SER A 394 -1.03 -22.25 28.38
CA SER A 394 -0.14 -21.35 27.67
C SER A 394 -0.78 -20.89 26.35
N VAL A 395 -1.63 -19.87 26.43
CA VAL A 395 -2.08 -19.14 25.24
C VAL A 395 -1.07 -18.02 24.98
N ASP A 396 -0.17 -18.23 24.02
CA ASP A 396 0.80 -17.20 23.58
C ASP A 396 0.15 -16.17 22.65
#